data_AF-A0A968HLY2-F1
#
_entry.id   AF-A0A968HLY2-F1
#
_cell.length_a   1.000
_cell.length_b   1.000
_cell.length_c   1.000
_cell.angle_alpha   90.00
_cell.angle_beta   90.00
_cell.angle_gamma   90.00
#
_symmetry.space_group_name_H-M   'P 1'
#
loop_
_entity.id
_entity.type
_entity.pdbx_description
1 polymer ?
#
loop_
_entity_poly.entity_id
_entity_poly.type
_entity_poly.pdbx_seq_one_letter_code
_entity_poly.pdbx_strand_id
1 'polypeptide(L)'
;MTCFSTYGQSAISPWQLALICIMQFLEDLTDRQAAEAVRSRIDWKYLLGLELTDPGFDYSVLSEFRMRLIEGQAEQRLLDLLLEECNTRGWLNQRGKQRTDSTHVLATTRTLNHLECVGETLRAALNSIATIDPEWLQAWVPVEWFDRYRRAIEEYLLPKGVEARQDYAAV
;
A
#
# COMPACT_ATOMS: atom_id res chain seq x y z
N MET A 1 17.41 21.77 0.27
CA MET A 1 15.94 21.63 0.35
C MET A 1 15.59 21.20 1.76
N THR A 2 15.15 22.12 2.61
CA THR A 2 14.80 21.84 4.01
C THR A 2 13.29 21.87 4.15
N CYS A 3 12.64 20.71 3.94
CA CYS A 3 11.19 20.53 4.08
C CYS A 3 10.76 20.10 5.49
N PHE A 4 11.65 20.23 6.50
CA PHE A 4 11.40 19.83 7.88
C PHE A 4 11.72 20.97 8.85
N SER A 5 10.90 21.09 9.89
CA SER A 5 11.11 22.00 11.03
C SER A 5 12.30 21.53 11.85
N THR A 6 13.14 22.46 12.30
CA THR A 6 14.30 22.20 13.19
C THR A 6 13.87 21.86 14.63
N TYR A 7 12.59 22.04 14.97
CA TYR A 7 12.04 21.78 16.30
C TYR A 7 10.79 20.88 16.21
N GLY A 8 10.86 19.68 16.79
CA GLY A 8 9.80 18.66 16.82
C GLY A 8 10.33 17.24 17.09
N GLN A 9 9.44 16.23 17.21
CA GLN A 9 9.80 14.80 17.27
C GLN A 9 10.84 14.46 16.18
N SER A 10 11.77 13.54 16.46
CA SER A 10 12.84 13.13 15.55
C SER A 10 12.33 12.99 14.13
N ALA A 11 12.63 13.98 13.30
CA ALA A 11 12.15 14.02 11.94
C ALA A 11 12.84 12.89 11.17
N ILE A 12 12.07 11.94 10.68
CA ILE A 12 12.59 11.00 9.68
C ILE A 12 13.13 11.82 8.53
N SER A 13 14.30 11.42 8.05
CA SER A 13 14.94 12.13 6.97
C SER A 13 14.05 12.10 5.71
N PRO A 14 13.93 13.20 4.96
CA PRO A 14 13.12 13.25 3.73
C PRO A 14 13.38 12.09 2.76
N TRP A 15 14.65 11.70 2.64
CA TRP A 15 15.06 10.61 1.75
C TRP A 15 14.58 9.24 2.24
N GLN A 16 14.48 9.02 3.55
CA GLN A 16 13.92 7.79 4.13
C GLN A 16 12.43 7.71 3.84
N LEU A 17 11.68 8.82 4.02
CA LEU A 17 10.26 8.85 3.69
C LEU A 17 10.02 8.62 2.19
N ALA A 18 10.84 9.21 1.32
CA ALA A 18 10.78 8.97 -0.11
C ALA A 18 11.00 7.48 -0.44
N LEU A 19 12.01 6.85 0.16
CA LEU A 19 12.30 5.43 -0.06
C LEU A 19 11.21 4.53 0.51
N ILE A 20 10.64 4.88 1.67
CA ILE A 20 9.49 4.21 2.26
C ILE A 20 8.29 4.28 1.31
N CYS A 21 7.99 5.43 0.70
CA CYS A 21 6.90 5.54 -0.28
C CYS A 21 7.10 4.61 -1.49
N ILE A 22 8.36 4.42 -1.92
CA ILE A 22 8.69 3.51 -3.03
C ILE A 22 8.51 2.06 -2.60
N MET A 23 9.05 1.67 -1.44
CA MET A 23 8.89 0.33 -0.89
C MET A 23 7.41 0.01 -0.61
N GLN A 24 6.67 0.98 -0.08
CA GLN A 24 5.23 0.92 0.11
C GLN A 24 4.50 0.61 -1.20
N PHE A 25 4.87 1.29 -2.29
CA PHE A 25 4.28 1.04 -3.61
C PHE A 25 4.70 -0.32 -4.19
N LEU A 26 5.97 -0.69 -4.06
CA LEU A 26 6.50 -1.97 -4.58
C LEU A 26 5.90 -3.19 -3.88
N GLU A 27 5.65 -3.07 -2.57
CA GLU A 27 5.11 -4.15 -1.74
C GLU A 27 3.60 -4.05 -1.50
N ASP A 28 2.94 -3.07 -2.12
CA ASP A 28 1.49 -2.83 -2.02
C ASP A 28 0.99 -2.73 -0.57
N LEU A 29 1.66 -1.89 0.22
CA LEU A 29 1.37 -1.71 1.65
C LEU A 29 0.51 -0.46 1.90
N THR A 30 -0.42 -0.57 2.84
CA THR A 30 -1.09 0.60 3.42
C THR A 30 -0.11 1.42 4.28
N ASP A 31 -0.39 2.70 4.52
CA ASP A 31 0.49 3.57 5.35
C ASP A 31 0.76 2.95 6.74
N ARG A 32 -0.24 2.26 7.32
CA ARG A 32 -0.10 1.55 8.60
C ARG A 32 0.81 0.33 8.48
N GLN A 33 0.65 -0.46 7.42
CA GLN A 33 1.50 -1.63 7.16
C GLN A 33 2.94 -1.21 6.82
N ALA A 34 3.14 -0.11 6.10
CA ALA A 34 4.46 0.44 5.82
C ALA A 34 5.15 0.91 7.10
N ALA A 35 4.43 1.63 7.98
CA ALA A 35 4.97 2.00 9.29
C ALA A 35 5.31 0.77 10.14
N GLU A 36 4.48 -0.28 10.09
CA GLU A 36 4.75 -1.52 10.81
C GLU A 36 5.91 -2.33 10.19
N ALA A 37 6.06 -2.32 8.87
CA ALA A 37 7.17 -2.93 8.17
C ALA A 37 8.51 -2.30 8.59
N VAL A 38 8.53 -0.97 8.73
CA VAL A 38 9.70 -0.23 9.22
C VAL A 38 10.07 -0.64 10.66
N ARG A 39 9.08 -0.93 11.51
CA ARG A 39 9.31 -1.35 12.90
C ARG A 39 9.77 -2.80 13.03
N SER A 40 9.16 -3.69 12.26
CA SER A 40 9.26 -5.13 12.47
C SER A 40 10.26 -5.83 11.55
N ARG A 41 10.51 -5.30 10.34
CA ARG A 41 11.28 -6.01 9.33
C ARG A 41 12.71 -5.51 9.20
N ILE A 42 13.65 -6.46 9.21
CA ILE A 42 15.09 -6.19 9.18
C ILE A 42 15.54 -5.68 7.81
N ASP A 43 14.95 -6.16 6.73
CA ASP A 43 15.23 -5.72 5.36
C ASP A 43 14.95 -4.22 5.16
N TRP A 44 13.83 -3.74 5.69
CA TRP A 44 13.47 -2.32 5.68
C TRP A 44 14.42 -1.49 6.54
N LYS A 45 14.76 -1.94 7.75
CA LYS A 45 15.73 -1.25 8.62
C LYS A 45 17.11 -1.17 7.98
N TYR A 46 17.56 -2.26 7.35
CA TYR A 46 18.83 -2.30 6.63
C TYR A 46 18.84 -1.32 5.46
N LEU A 47 17.78 -1.32 4.64
CA LEU A 47 17.64 -0.41 3.50
C LEU A 47 17.63 1.06 3.93
N LEU A 48 16.97 1.38 5.04
CA LEU A 48 16.82 2.74 5.56
C LEU A 48 18.00 3.19 6.44
N GLY A 49 18.98 2.31 6.68
CA GLY A 49 20.10 2.57 7.57
C GLY A 49 19.67 2.82 9.03
N LEU A 50 18.58 2.18 9.47
CA LEU A 50 18.03 2.30 10.81
C LEU A 50 18.61 1.25 11.76
N GLU A 51 18.68 1.58 13.04
CA GLU A 51 19.04 0.62 14.09
C GLU A 51 17.96 -0.47 14.22
N LEU A 52 18.34 -1.69 14.58
CA LEU A 52 17.38 -2.80 14.79
C LEU A 52 16.37 -2.50 15.90
N THR A 53 16.75 -1.66 16.86
CA THR A 53 15.91 -1.19 17.97
C THR A 53 15.12 0.08 17.64
N ASP A 54 15.19 0.58 16.41
CA ASP A 54 14.48 1.79 16.00
C ASP A 54 12.96 1.62 16.19
N PRO A 55 12.28 2.59 16.86
CA PRO A 55 10.86 2.52 17.18
C PRO A 55 9.94 2.81 15.98
N GLY A 56 10.49 3.20 14.83
CA GLY A 56 9.76 3.64 13.64
C GLY A 56 9.07 4.99 13.85
N PHE A 57 7.98 5.20 13.13
CA PHE A 57 7.23 6.46 13.11
C PHE A 57 5.72 6.24 13.03
N ASP A 58 4.94 7.30 13.25
CA ASP A 58 3.48 7.23 13.08
C ASP A 58 3.08 7.26 11.61
N TYR A 59 2.15 6.40 11.21
CA TYR A 59 1.71 6.27 9.82
C TYR A 59 1.19 7.58 9.22
N SER A 60 0.69 8.53 10.02
CA SER A 60 0.22 9.83 9.54
C SER A 60 1.32 10.63 8.82
N VAL A 61 2.59 10.42 9.20
CA VAL A 61 3.74 11.11 8.62
C VAL A 61 3.85 10.87 7.12
N LEU A 62 3.49 9.68 6.62
CA LEU A 62 3.49 9.39 5.17
C LEU A 62 2.42 10.18 4.42
N SER A 63 1.24 10.31 5.02
CA SER A 63 0.15 11.11 4.42
C SER A 63 0.50 12.60 4.40
N GLU A 64 1.07 13.13 5.48
CA GLU A 64 1.53 14.53 5.54
C GLU A 64 2.69 14.79 4.56
N PHE A 65 3.64 13.86 4.47
CA PHE A 65 4.78 13.99 3.56
C PHE A 65 4.32 14.05 2.10
N ARG A 66 3.39 13.17 1.70
CA ARG A 66 2.81 13.19 0.35
C ARG A 66 2.03 14.48 0.10
N MET A 67 1.25 14.96 1.07
CA MET A 67 0.53 16.23 0.95
C MET A 67 1.48 17.40 0.74
N ARG A 68 2.56 17.48 1.52
CA ARG A 68 3.60 18.52 1.38
C ARG A 68 4.35 18.44 0.05
N LEU A 69 4.58 17.25 -0.48
CA LEU A 69 5.18 17.07 -1.80
C LEU A 69 4.29 17.65 -2.90
N ILE A 70 2.99 17.34 -2.85
CA ILE A 70 1.99 17.82 -3.82
C ILE A 70 1.84 19.34 -3.72
N GLU A 71 1.69 19.88 -2.50
CA GLU A 71 1.61 21.33 -2.28
C GLU A 71 2.88 22.05 -2.76
N GLY A 72 4.04 21.41 -2.59
CA GLY A 72 5.33 21.91 -3.05
C GLY A 72 5.65 21.65 -4.52
N GLN A 73 4.77 20.97 -5.27
CA GLN A 73 5.00 20.51 -6.66
C GLN A 73 6.38 19.84 -6.84
N ALA A 74 6.79 19.06 -5.83
CA ALA A 74 8.13 18.49 -5.73
C ALA A 74 8.16 16.99 -6.07
N GLU A 75 7.01 16.37 -6.34
CA GLU A 75 6.88 14.95 -6.64
C GLU A 75 7.74 14.52 -7.83
N GLN A 76 7.69 15.28 -8.93
CA GLN A 76 8.43 14.95 -10.15
C GLN A 76 9.94 15.15 -9.93
N ARG A 77 10.33 16.22 -9.22
CA ARG A 77 11.74 16.48 -8.90
C ARG A 77 12.35 15.40 -8.02
N LEU A 78 11.58 14.90 -7.05
CA LEU A 78 12.03 13.81 -6.18
C LEU A 78 12.26 12.52 -6.99
N LEU A 79 11.32 12.20 -7.88
CA LEU A 79 11.44 11.03 -8.75
C LEU A 79 12.62 11.16 -9.72
N ASP A 80 12.77 12.31 -10.35
CA ASP A 80 13.84 12.57 -11.32
C ASP A 80 15.23 12.43 -10.66
N LEU A 81 15.43 13.04 -9.48
CA LEU A 81 16.68 12.91 -8.72
C LEU A 81 17.02 11.46 -8.39
N LEU A 82 16.01 10.67 -8.02
CA LEU A 82 16.21 9.25 -7.72
C LEU A 82 16.58 8.47 -8.98
N LEU A 83 15.89 8.71 -10.08
CA LEU A 83 16.18 8.06 -11.36
C LEU A 83 17.57 8.43 -11.88
N GLU A 84 18.00 9.69 -11.74
CA GLU A 84 19.34 10.16 -12.07
C GLU A 84 20.41 9.41 -11.26
N GLU A 85 20.21 9.26 -9.95
CA GLU A 85 21.14 8.53 -9.09
C GLU A 85 21.19 7.03 -9.45
N CYS A 86 20.02 6.41 -9.66
CA CYS A 86 19.94 5.01 -10.09
C CYS A 86 20.60 4.78 -11.46
N ASN A 87 20.45 5.72 -12.39
CA ASN A 87 21.10 5.67 -13.70
C ASN A 87 22.62 5.81 -13.57
N THR A 88 23.09 6.75 -12.73
CA THR A 88 24.52 6.97 -12.47
C THR A 88 25.18 5.72 -11.89
N ARG A 89 24.46 4.98 -11.03
CA ARG A 89 24.91 3.71 -10.46
C ARG A 89 24.74 2.50 -11.38
N GLY A 90 24.20 2.69 -12.58
CA GLY A 90 23.93 1.61 -13.53
C GLY A 90 22.83 0.64 -13.09
N TRP A 91 21.97 1.04 -12.16
CA TRP A 91 20.83 0.24 -11.69
C TRP A 91 19.66 0.28 -12.67
N LEU A 92 19.63 1.29 -13.55
CA LEU A 92 18.66 1.40 -14.62
C LEU A 92 19.26 0.91 -15.93
N ASN A 93 18.60 -0.07 -16.55
CA ASN A 93 18.94 -0.51 -17.89
C ASN A 93 18.51 0.55 -18.91
N GLN A 94 19.40 0.89 -19.86
CA GLN A 94 19.06 1.74 -21.00
C GLN A 94 18.18 0.97 -22.00
N ARG A 95 16.86 0.90 -21.69
CA ARG A 95 15.71 0.56 -22.54
C ARG A 95 15.37 -0.90 -22.85
N GLY A 96 14.07 -1.17 -22.73
CA GLY A 96 13.24 -1.77 -23.79
C GLY A 96 12.28 -0.70 -24.38
N LYS A 97 11.66 -0.98 -25.54
CA LYS A 97 10.71 -0.07 -26.23
C LYS A 97 9.58 0.35 -25.29
N GLN A 98 9.60 1.61 -24.85
CA GLN A 98 8.52 2.21 -24.05
C GLN A 98 7.26 2.26 -24.92
N ARG A 99 6.31 1.37 -24.67
CA ARG A 99 4.96 1.49 -25.24
C ARG A 99 4.27 2.58 -24.44
N THR A 100 4.24 3.78 -24.99
CA THR A 100 3.50 4.92 -24.45
C THR A 100 2.00 4.73 -24.71
N ASP A 101 1.44 3.67 -24.12
CA ASP A 101 0.01 3.58 -23.82
C ASP A 101 -0.14 3.56 -22.30
N SER A 102 0.59 4.44 -21.62
CA SER A 102 0.26 4.78 -20.23
C SER A 102 -1.00 5.61 -20.32
N THR A 103 -2.17 4.97 -20.26
CA THR A 103 -3.40 5.64 -19.88
C THR A 103 -3.07 6.49 -18.67
N HIS A 104 -3.37 7.79 -18.73
CA HIS A 104 -3.23 8.70 -17.62
C HIS A 104 -3.91 8.05 -16.40
N VAL A 105 -3.14 7.48 -15.48
CA VAL A 105 -3.67 6.91 -14.25
C VAL A 105 -4.05 8.11 -13.41
N LEU A 106 -5.27 8.61 -13.64
CA LEU A 106 -6.00 9.30 -12.59
C LEU A 106 -5.88 8.38 -11.38
N ALA A 107 -5.27 8.91 -10.32
CA ALA A 107 -4.96 8.18 -9.11
C ALA A 107 -6.05 7.15 -8.79
N THR A 108 -5.65 5.98 -8.30
CA THR A 108 -6.56 4.95 -7.75
C THR A 108 -7.28 5.53 -6.52
N THR A 109 -8.16 6.50 -6.74
CA THR A 109 -9.01 7.10 -5.74
C THR A 109 -10.09 6.08 -5.47
N ARG A 110 -9.85 5.32 -4.39
CA ARG A 110 -10.75 4.54 -3.52
C ARG A 110 -12.24 4.66 -3.84
N THR A 111 -12.64 4.24 -5.03
CA THR A 111 -14.01 3.92 -5.38
C THR A 111 -14.02 2.41 -5.37
N LEU A 112 -14.63 1.84 -4.34
CA LEU A 112 -14.74 0.39 -4.22
C LEU A 112 -15.40 -0.12 -5.50
N ASN A 113 -14.71 -1.02 -6.20
CA ASN A 113 -15.27 -1.72 -7.32
C ASN A 113 -16.49 -2.52 -6.82
N HIS A 114 -17.48 -2.77 -7.69
CA HIS A 114 -18.69 -3.49 -7.34
C HIS A 114 -18.41 -4.82 -6.63
N LEU A 115 -17.37 -5.55 -7.07
CA LEU A 115 -16.94 -6.80 -6.44
C LEU A 115 -16.37 -6.61 -5.03
N GLU A 116 -15.57 -5.57 -4.80
CA GLU A 116 -15.08 -5.24 -3.45
C GLU A 116 -16.22 -4.82 -2.54
N CYS A 117 -17.16 -4.01 -3.04
CA CYS A 117 -18.31 -3.54 -2.27
C CYS A 117 -19.19 -4.70 -1.80
N VAL A 118 -19.56 -5.61 -2.70
CA VAL A 118 -20.34 -6.81 -2.37
C VAL A 118 -19.56 -7.70 -1.41
N GLY A 119 -18.27 -7.91 -1.68
CA GLY A 119 -17.40 -8.75 -0.86
C GLY A 119 -17.24 -8.26 0.57
N GLU A 120 -16.90 -6.98 0.75
CA GLU A 120 -16.74 -6.38 2.07
C GLU A 120 -18.06 -6.27 2.83
N THR A 121 -19.18 -6.04 2.14
CA THR A 121 -20.50 -6.03 2.78
C THR A 121 -20.84 -7.40 3.35
N LEU A 122 -20.58 -8.47 2.58
CA LEU A 122 -20.84 -9.83 3.03
C LEU A 122 -19.93 -10.21 4.20
N ARG A 123 -18.63 -9.88 4.11
CA ARG A 123 -17.68 -10.08 5.20
C ARG A 123 -18.10 -9.35 6.47
N ALA A 124 -18.52 -8.09 6.36
CA ALA A 124 -18.95 -7.29 7.50
C ALA A 124 -20.21 -7.88 8.14
N ALA A 125 -21.18 -8.33 7.34
CA ALA A 125 -22.39 -8.99 7.83
C ALA A 125 -22.06 -10.29 8.57
N LEU A 126 -21.23 -11.17 8.00
CA LEU A 126 -20.82 -12.44 8.62
C LEU A 126 -20.08 -12.20 9.94
N ASN A 127 -19.16 -11.24 10.00
CA ASN A 127 -18.46 -10.89 11.24
C ASN A 127 -19.40 -10.29 12.30
N SER A 128 -20.39 -9.49 11.87
CA SER A 128 -21.38 -8.95 12.80
C SER A 128 -22.26 -10.07 13.38
N ILE A 129 -22.68 -11.04 12.56
CA ILE A 129 -23.47 -12.19 13.03
C ILE A 129 -22.62 -13.09 13.93
N ALA A 130 -21.35 -13.32 13.60
CA ALA A 130 -20.43 -14.12 14.44
C ALA A 130 -20.29 -13.57 15.87
N THR A 131 -20.50 -12.27 16.07
CA THR A 131 -20.47 -11.62 17.39
C THR A 131 -21.76 -11.85 18.20
N ILE A 132 -22.88 -12.09 17.52
CA ILE A 132 -24.22 -12.19 18.13
C ILE A 132 -24.63 -13.66 18.29
N ASP A 133 -24.47 -14.47 17.25
CA ASP A 133 -24.87 -15.88 17.22
C ASP A 133 -23.90 -16.73 16.38
N PRO A 134 -22.78 -17.18 16.97
CA PRO A 134 -21.76 -17.96 16.26
C PRO A 134 -22.21 -19.39 15.94
N GLU A 135 -23.11 -19.98 16.72
CA GLU A 135 -23.58 -21.35 16.50
C GLU A 135 -24.52 -21.42 15.30
N TRP A 136 -25.44 -20.45 15.18
CA TRP A 136 -26.29 -20.32 14.00
C TRP A 136 -25.47 -20.11 12.73
N LEU A 137 -24.45 -19.25 12.79
CA LEU A 137 -23.58 -18.97 11.64
C LEU A 137 -22.84 -20.24 11.16
N GLN A 138 -22.29 -21.03 12.08
CA GLN A 138 -21.61 -22.29 11.75
C GLN A 138 -22.56 -23.34 11.18
N ALA A 139 -23.83 -23.34 11.58
CA ALA A 139 -24.84 -24.26 11.07
C ALA A 139 -25.33 -23.90 9.65
N TRP A 140 -25.31 -22.61 9.28
CA TRP A 140 -25.86 -22.11 8.03
C TRP A 140 -24.84 -21.83 6.94
N VAL A 141 -23.62 -21.44 7.30
CA VAL A 141 -22.62 -20.96 6.33
C VAL A 141 -21.61 -22.07 6.01
N PRO A 142 -21.44 -22.46 4.73
CA PRO A 142 -20.45 -23.43 4.32
C PRO A 142 -19.03 -23.02 4.74
N VAL A 143 -18.18 -23.99 5.06
CA VAL A 143 -16.82 -23.70 5.56
C VAL A 143 -15.98 -22.87 4.58
N GLU A 144 -16.21 -23.07 3.28
CA GLU A 144 -15.55 -22.37 2.16
C GLU A 144 -15.75 -20.85 2.20
N TRP A 145 -16.87 -20.39 2.77
CA TRP A 145 -17.16 -18.96 2.91
C TRP A 145 -16.26 -18.32 3.97
N PHE A 146 -15.88 -19.05 5.01
CA PHE A 146 -14.90 -18.55 5.98
C PHE A 146 -13.54 -18.37 5.31
N ASP A 147 -13.10 -19.30 4.46
CA ASP A 147 -11.82 -19.13 3.75
C ASP A 147 -11.82 -17.92 2.82
N ARG A 148 -12.95 -17.66 2.16
CA ARG A 148 -13.11 -16.55 1.22
C ARG A 148 -13.23 -15.18 1.88
N TYR A 149 -14.07 -15.06 2.92
CA TYR A 149 -14.37 -13.77 3.56
C TYR A 149 -13.57 -13.53 4.84
N ARG A 150 -12.65 -14.41 5.22
CA ARG A 150 -11.77 -14.19 6.39
C ARG A 150 -10.88 -12.97 6.23
N ARG A 151 -10.44 -12.67 5.02
CA ARG A 151 -9.61 -11.49 4.70
C ARG A 151 -10.46 -10.39 4.08
N ALA A 152 -9.99 -9.16 4.22
CA ALA A 152 -10.58 -8.04 3.50
C ALA A 152 -10.45 -8.26 1.99
N ILE A 153 -11.50 -7.93 1.24
CA ILE A 153 -11.55 -8.01 -0.22
C ILE A 153 -11.14 -6.65 -0.76
N GLU A 154 -9.97 -6.64 -1.40
CA GLU A 154 -9.32 -5.46 -1.94
C GLU A 154 -8.95 -5.70 -3.41
N GLU A 155 -9.00 -4.68 -4.27
CA GLU A 155 -8.93 -4.76 -5.74
C GLU A 155 -7.64 -5.45 -6.22
N TYR A 156 -6.56 -5.31 -5.44
CA TYR A 156 -5.27 -5.93 -5.72
C TYR A 156 -5.19 -7.40 -5.30
N LEU A 157 -6.03 -7.85 -4.36
CA LEU A 157 -6.18 -9.26 -3.97
C LEU A 157 -7.14 -10.01 -4.91
N LEU A 158 -7.95 -9.28 -5.68
CA LEU A 158 -8.83 -9.89 -6.67
C LEU A 158 -8.01 -10.55 -7.79
N PRO A 159 -8.51 -11.68 -8.34
CA PRO A 159 -7.88 -12.31 -9.49
C PRO A 159 -7.67 -11.31 -10.64
N LYS A 160 -6.52 -11.44 -11.31
CA LYS A 160 -6.17 -10.58 -12.44
C LYS A 160 -6.82 -11.10 -13.72
N GLY A 161 -7.41 -10.20 -14.49
CA GLY A 161 -8.09 -10.51 -15.75
C GLY A 161 -9.61 -10.67 -15.62
N VAL A 162 -10.32 -10.48 -16.72
CA VAL A 162 -11.79 -10.45 -16.73
C VAL A 162 -12.39 -11.84 -16.47
N GLU A 163 -11.86 -12.89 -17.09
CA GLU A 163 -12.34 -14.27 -16.92
C GLU A 163 -12.17 -14.74 -15.46
N ALA A 164 -10.99 -14.56 -14.87
CA ALA A 164 -10.74 -14.95 -13.49
C ALA A 164 -11.62 -14.19 -12.47
N ARG A 165 -12.03 -12.95 -12.80
CA ARG A 165 -12.97 -12.17 -11.98
C ARG A 165 -14.41 -12.63 -12.14
N GLN A 166 -14.80 -13.10 -13.33
CA GLN A 166 -16.11 -13.69 -13.56
C GLN A 166 -16.23 -15.03 -12.83
N ASP A 167 -15.20 -15.87 -12.88
CA ASP A 167 -15.16 -17.13 -12.12
C ASP A 167 -15.21 -16.87 -10.62
N TYR A 168 -14.48 -15.86 -10.15
CA TYR A 168 -14.57 -15.42 -8.75
C TYR A 168 -15.99 -14.95 -8.41
N ALA A 169 -16.68 -14.21 -9.28
CA ALA A 169 -18.02 -13.69 -9.03
C ALA A 169 -19.15 -14.73 -9.16
N ALA A 170 -18.92 -15.85 -9.84
CA ALA A 170 -19.95 -16.83 -10.19
C ALA A 170 -20.28 -17.86 -9.09
N VAL A 171 -19.65 -17.74 -7.91
CA VAL A 171 -19.84 -18.62 -6.74
C VAL A 171 -20.68 -17.94 -5.67
#